data_AF-A0A542G4L0-F1
#
_entry.id   AF-A0A542G4L0-F1
#
_cell.length_a   1.000
_cell.length_b   1.000
_cell.length_c   1.000
_cell.angle_alpha   90.00
_cell.angle_beta   90.00
_cell.angle_gamma   90.00
#
_symmetry.space_group_name_H-M   'P 1'
#
loop_
_entity.id
_entity.type
_entity.pdbx_description
1 polymer ?
#
loop_
_entity_poly.entity_id
_entity_poly.type
_entity_poly.pdbx_seq_one_letter_code
_entity_poly.pdbx_strand_id
1 'polypeptide(L)'
;MSNLIPSGALRRMLLPPTYGRHVTSATEFTILSVEVWASGLVVNIHLPSDDAAEPRLTVQDHFGTQYTLKETATVGSRNLQVFTPSVPPGTRSLTIRSADDGDGRPVVTFAVPLMAVPEAQPDFEAAGRRAKANHDESYEDDLRRPA
;
A
#
# COMPACT_ATOMS: atom_id res chain seq x y z
N MET A 1 -20.85 0.51 8.52
CA MET A 1 -20.20 0.30 7.22
C MET A 1 -18.71 0.51 7.45
N SER A 2 -17.92 -0.56 7.36
CA SER A 2 -16.46 -0.46 7.50
C SER A 2 -15.92 0.30 6.29
N ASN A 3 -15.10 1.32 6.51
CA ASN A 3 -14.43 2.03 5.42
C ASN A 3 -13.37 1.11 4.84
N LEU A 4 -13.73 0.36 3.79
CA LEU A 4 -12.86 -0.58 3.07
C LEU A 4 -11.71 0.08 2.30
N ILE A 5 -11.72 1.42 2.21
CA ILE A 5 -10.65 2.17 1.58
C ILE A 5 -9.47 2.17 2.57
N PRO A 6 -8.31 1.61 2.20
CA PRO A 6 -7.13 1.70 3.04
C PRO A 6 -6.82 3.17 3.31
N SER A 7 -6.42 3.49 4.53
CA SER A 7 -6.09 4.87 4.91
C SER A 7 -4.83 5.38 4.19
N GLY A 8 -4.73 6.70 4.02
CA GLY A 8 -3.57 7.36 3.40
C GLY A 8 -3.69 7.50 1.88
N ALA A 9 -2.60 7.94 1.24
CA ALA A 9 -2.61 8.26 -0.19
C ALA A 9 -2.48 7.01 -1.07
N LEU A 10 -3.23 6.97 -2.18
CA LEU A 10 -2.98 6.05 -3.28
C LEU A 10 -1.66 6.42 -3.96
N ARG A 11 -0.68 5.51 -3.91
CA ARG A 11 0.66 5.70 -4.51
C ARG A 11 0.70 5.25 -5.96
N ARG A 12 0.01 4.15 -6.27
CA ARG A 12 0.01 3.58 -7.63
C ARG A 12 -1.24 2.74 -7.87
N MET A 13 -1.71 2.73 -9.12
CA MET A 13 -2.61 1.70 -9.62
C MET A 13 -1.84 0.86 -10.65
N LEU A 14 -1.84 -0.45 -10.46
CA LEU A 14 -1.22 -1.44 -11.33
C LEU A 14 -2.33 -2.13 -12.11
N LEU A 15 -2.20 -2.14 -13.43
CA LEU A 15 -3.15 -2.80 -14.32
C LEU A 15 -2.54 -4.10 -14.86
N PRO A 16 -3.34 -5.15 -15.03
CA PRO A 16 -2.88 -6.37 -15.67
C PRO A 16 -2.38 -6.05 -17.08
N PRO A 17 -1.31 -6.70 -17.57
CA PRO A 17 -0.89 -6.57 -18.97
C PRO A 17 -1.98 -7.07 -19.93
N THR A 18 -2.78 -8.04 -19.48
CA THR A 18 -3.97 -8.54 -20.14
C THR A 18 -5.04 -8.85 -19.09
N TYR A 19 -6.28 -8.45 -19.34
CA TYR A 19 -7.41 -8.87 -18.52
C TYR A 19 -7.76 -10.31 -18.87
N GLY A 20 -7.49 -11.21 -17.93
CA GLY A 20 -7.71 -12.64 -18.08
C GLY A 20 -8.81 -13.12 -17.16
N ARG A 21 -9.63 -14.02 -17.67
CA ARG A 21 -10.61 -14.76 -16.89
C ARG A 21 -9.92 -15.94 -16.22
N HIS A 22 -10.04 -16.02 -14.91
CA HIS A 22 -9.44 -17.06 -14.09
C HIS A 22 -10.55 -17.94 -13.52
N VAL A 23 -10.38 -19.25 -13.63
CA VAL A 23 -11.34 -20.24 -13.14
C VAL A 23 -10.59 -21.14 -12.16
N THR A 24 -11.13 -21.24 -10.94
CA THR A 24 -10.65 -22.13 -9.87
C THR A 24 -11.70 -23.17 -9.57
N SER A 25 -11.40 -24.09 -8.64
CA SER A 25 -12.40 -25.03 -8.13
C SER A 25 -13.59 -24.36 -7.43
N ALA A 26 -13.42 -23.13 -6.93
CA ALA A 26 -14.43 -22.40 -6.15
C ALA A 26 -15.23 -21.38 -6.98
N THR A 27 -14.57 -20.64 -7.87
CA THR A 27 -15.21 -19.51 -8.56
C THR A 27 -14.49 -19.13 -9.86
N GLU A 28 -15.16 -18.31 -10.67
CA GLU A 28 -14.58 -17.60 -11.80
C GLU A 28 -14.40 -16.13 -11.43
N PHE A 29 -13.32 -15.51 -11.86
CA PHE A 29 -13.08 -14.09 -11.62
C PHE A 29 -12.08 -13.48 -12.60
N THR A 30 -12.04 -12.15 -12.66
CA THR A 30 -11.03 -11.39 -13.41
C THR A 30 -10.38 -10.38 -12.48
N ILE A 31 -9.05 -10.35 -12.41
CA ILE A 31 -8.34 -9.27 -11.71
C ILE A 31 -8.37 -8.02 -12.60
N LEU A 32 -8.80 -6.90 -12.03
CA LEU A 32 -8.91 -5.63 -12.74
C LEU A 32 -7.73 -4.70 -12.44
N SER A 33 -7.32 -4.64 -11.18
CA SER A 33 -6.21 -3.80 -10.76
C SER A 33 -5.66 -4.23 -9.42
N VAL A 34 -4.44 -3.76 -9.13
CA VAL A 34 -3.91 -3.68 -7.78
C VAL A 34 -3.63 -2.22 -7.46
N GLU A 35 -4.29 -1.71 -6.43
CA GLU A 35 -4.06 -0.38 -5.91
C GLU A 35 -3.05 -0.44 -4.75
N VAL A 36 -1.96 0.29 -4.88
CA VAL A 36 -0.92 0.42 -3.88
C VAL A 36 -1.19 1.68 -3.07
N TRP A 37 -1.68 1.51 -1.85
CA TRP A 37 -1.97 2.58 -0.91
C TRP A 37 -0.84 2.74 0.10
N ALA A 38 -0.77 3.87 0.81
CA ALA A 38 0.24 4.07 1.85
C ALA A 38 0.15 3.03 2.99
N SER A 39 -1.06 2.60 3.34
CA SER A 39 -1.32 1.64 4.43
C SER A 39 -1.40 0.18 3.98
N GLY A 40 -1.57 -0.11 2.69
CA GLY A 40 -1.78 -1.48 2.20
C GLY A 40 -1.93 -1.60 0.69
N LEU A 41 -2.51 -2.71 0.27
CA LEU A 41 -2.82 -3.07 -1.10
C LEU A 41 -4.32 -3.34 -1.23
N VAL A 42 -4.94 -2.97 -2.34
CA VAL A 42 -6.30 -3.42 -2.70
C VAL A 42 -6.23 -4.15 -4.01
N VAL A 43 -6.67 -5.40 -4.03
CA VAL A 43 -6.92 -6.14 -5.27
C VAL A 43 -8.37 -5.91 -5.67
N ASN A 44 -8.59 -5.37 -6.86
CA ASN A 44 -9.92 -5.13 -7.41
C ASN A 44 -10.27 -6.25 -8.39
N ILE A 45 -11.41 -6.90 -8.15
CA ILE A 45 -11.81 -8.16 -8.77
C ILE A 45 -13.20 -8.01 -9.36
N HIS A 46 -13.38 -8.51 -10.58
CA HIS A 46 -14.69 -8.74 -11.16
C HIS A 46 -15.12 -10.19 -10.95
N LEU A 47 -16.33 -10.37 -10.46
CA LEU A 47 -17.02 -11.66 -10.35
C LEU A 47 -18.05 -11.81 -11.49
N PRO A 48 -18.40 -13.03 -11.90
CA PRO A 48 -19.37 -13.28 -12.98
C PRO A 48 -20.80 -12.88 -12.61
N SER A 49 -21.12 -12.83 -11.31
CA SER A 49 -22.41 -12.45 -10.76
C SER A 49 -22.26 -11.95 -9.31
N ASP A 50 -23.31 -11.34 -8.78
CA ASP A 50 -23.33 -10.75 -7.44
C ASP A 50 -23.35 -11.82 -6.32
N ASP A 51 -23.76 -13.05 -6.64
CA ASP A 51 -23.84 -14.21 -5.75
C ASP A 51 -22.66 -15.18 -5.89
N ALA A 52 -21.71 -14.87 -6.79
CA ALA A 52 -20.54 -15.68 -6.99
C ALA A 52 -19.66 -15.74 -5.72
N ALA A 53 -19.06 -16.90 -5.47
CA ALA A 53 -18.16 -17.08 -4.33
C ALA A 53 -16.92 -16.17 -4.46
N GLU A 54 -16.49 -15.61 -3.33
CA GLU A 54 -15.29 -14.77 -3.27
C GLU A 54 -14.03 -15.63 -3.50
N PRO A 55 -13.15 -15.25 -4.43
CA PRO A 55 -11.93 -16.00 -4.68
C PRO A 55 -10.96 -15.84 -3.52
N ARG A 56 -10.27 -16.91 -3.12
CA ARG A 56 -9.21 -16.78 -2.12
C ARG A 56 -7.90 -16.48 -2.82
N LEU A 57 -7.28 -15.34 -2.51
CA LEU A 57 -6.05 -14.91 -3.13
C LEU A 57 -4.88 -14.88 -2.14
N THR A 58 -3.70 -15.13 -2.68
CA THR A 58 -2.42 -14.82 -2.05
C THR A 58 -1.68 -13.81 -2.91
N VAL A 59 -1.10 -12.80 -2.28
CA VAL A 59 -0.24 -11.80 -2.94
C VAL A 59 1.18 -11.98 -2.45
N GLN A 60 2.13 -12.06 -3.38
CA GLN A 60 3.56 -12.22 -3.09
C GLN A 60 4.39 -11.27 -3.95
N ASP A 61 5.44 -10.68 -3.40
CA ASP A 61 6.42 -9.92 -4.20
C ASP A 61 7.58 -10.80 -4.71
N HIS A 62 8.43 -10.23 -5.55
CA HIS A 62 9.63 -10.90 -6.06
C HIS A 62 10.70 -11.25 -5.00
N PHE A 63 10.63 -10.70 -3.79
CA PHE A 63 11.50 -11.11 -2.68
C PHE A 63 10.96 -12.36 -1.97
N GLY A 64 9.75 -12.78 -2.31
CA GLY A 64 9.05 -13.88 -1.66
C GLY A 64 8.17 -13.43 -0.49
N THR A 65 8.08 -12.13 -0.20
CA THR A 65 7.23 -11.61 0.89
C THR A 65 5.77 -11.87 0.57
N GLN A 66 5.07 -12.55 1.46
CA GLN A 66 3.64 -12.77 1.34
C GLN A 66 2.87 -11.70 2.11
N TYR A 67 1.87 -11.10 1.47
CA TYR A 67 1.02 -10.09 2.07
C TYR A 67 -0.20 -10.75 2.71
N THR A 68 -0.64 -10.23 3.85
CA THR A 68 -1.72 -10.80 4.64
C THR A 68 -3.05 -10.15 4.30
N LEU A 69 -4.03 -10.96 3.90
CA LEU A 69 -5.41 -10.52 3.71
C LEU A 69 -5.97 -9.99 5.05
N LYS A 70 -6.52 -8.78 5.04
CA LYS A 70 -7.12 -8.13 6.20
C LYS A 70 -8.62 -8.03 6.13
N GLU A 71 -9.13 -7.63 4.99
CA GLU A 71 -10.55 -7.37 4.80
C GLU A 71 -10.94 -7.70 3.35
N THR A 72 -12.19 -8.08 3.17
CA THR A 72 -12.81 -8.23 1.87
C THR A 72 -14.19 -7.61 1.88
N ALA A 73 -14.62 -7.08 0.74
CA ALA A 73 -16.00 -6.71 0.53
C ALA A 73 -16.43 -6.87 -0.91
N THR A 74 -17.72 -7.15 -1.06
CA THR A 74 -18.37 -7.35 -2.35
C THR A 74 -19.50 -6.33 -2.51
N VAL A 75 -19.52 -5.62 -3.64
CA VAL A 75 -20.55 -4.66 -4.02
C VAL A 75 -20.99 -4.96 -5.45
N GLY A 76 -22.14 -5.62 -5.59
CA GLY A 76 -22.54 -6.23 -6.85
C GLY A 76 -21.47 -7.23 -7.33
N SER A 77 -21.12 -7.19 -8.60
CA SER A 77 -20.08 -8.04 -9.21
C SER A 77 -18.64 -7.55 -9.02
N ARG A 78 -18.40 -6.67 -8.02
CA ARG A 78 -17.07 -6.18 -7.65
C ARG A 78 -16.69 -6.71 -6.28
N ASN A 79 -15.57 -7.41 -6.20
CA ASN A 79 -14.95 -7.80 -4.94
C ASN A 79 -13.63 -7.04 -4.75
N LEU A 80 -13.43 -6.50 -3.55
CA LEU A 80 -12.22 -5.83 -3.12
C LEU A 80 -11.57 -6.66 -2.01
N GLN A 81 -10.27 -6.88 -2.11
CA GLN A 81 -9.49 -7.57 -1.08
C GLN A 81 -8.33 -6.70 -0.64
N VAL A 82 -8.29 -6.38 0.65
CA VAL A 82 -7.29 -5.51 1.27
C VAL A 82 -6.18 -6.36 1.87
N PHE A 83 -4.94 -6.11 1.47
CA PHE A 83 -3.76 -6.78 2.01
C PHE A 83 -2.82 -5.81 2.72
N THR A 84 -2.11 -6.32 3.72
CA THR A 84 -1.10 -5.55 4.49
C THR A 84 0.19 -6.35 4.66
N PRO A 85 1.35 -5.69 4.83
CA PRO A 85 1.56 -4.24 4.80
C PRO A 85 1.47 -3.65 3.37
N SER A 86 1.75 -2.35 3.19
CA SER A 86 1.96 -1.79 1.84
C SER A 86 3.24 -2.32 1.20
N VAL A 87 3.39 -2.10 -0.10
CA VAL A 87 4.53 -2.53 -0.91
C VAL A 87 5.82 -1.84 -0.45
N PRO A 88 6.86 -2.59 -0.07
CA PRO A 88 8.15 -2.04 0.30
C PRO A 88 8.82 -1.29 -0.88
N PRO A 89 9.59 -0.22 -0.60
CA PRO A 89 10.45 0.40 -1.61
C PRO A 89 11.37 -0.62 -2.28
N GLY A 90 11.60 -0.46 -3.57
CA GLY A 90 12.43 -1.37 -4.36
C GLY A 90 11.70 -2.62 -4.89
N THR A 91 10.44 -2.85 -4.51
CA THR A 91 9.62 -3.93 -5.09
C THR A 91 9.50 -3.76 -6.61
N ARG A 92 9.78 -4.85 -7.36
CA ARG A 92 9.76 -4.87 -8.83
C ARG A 92 8.59 -5.61 -9.44
N SER A 93 8.03 -6.57 -8.71
CA SER A 93 6.81 -7.24 -9.14
C SER A 93 5.97 -7.72 -7.96
N LEU A 94 4.67 -7.83 -8.23
CA LEU A 94 3.69 -8.50 -7.38
C LEU A 94 3.05 -9.62 -8.18
N THR A 95 2.93 -10.79 -7.57
CA THR A 95 2.26 -11.95 -8.14
C THR A 95 1.04 -12.28 -7.30
N ILE A 96 -0.10 -12.34 -7.95
CA ILE A 96 -1.34 -12.85 -7.37
C ILE A 96 -1.45 -14.33 -7.72
N ARG A 97 -1.79 -15.13 -6.72
CA ARG A 97 -2.03 -16.57 -6.83
C ARG A 97 -3.40 -16.88 -6.26
N SER A 98 -4.10 -17.85 -6.84
CA SER A 98 -5.29 -18.41 -6.20
C SER A 98 -4.85 -19.29 -5.03
N ALA A 99 -5.61 -19.29 -3.94
CA ALA A 99 -5.47 -20.19 -2.81
C ALA A 99 -6.62 -21.22 -2.74
N ASP A 100 -7.47 -21.25 -3.77
CA ASP A 100 -8.58 -22.21 -3.90
C ASP A 100 -8.10 -23.56 -4.47
N ASP A 101 -6.95 -23.57 -5.16
CA ASP A 101 -6.36 -24.76 -5.76
C ASP A 101 -5.11 -25.20 -4.96
N GLY A 102 -4.88 -26.52 -4.85
CA GLY A 102 -3.89 -27.11 -3.95
C GLY A 102 -2.43 -26.64 -4.08
N ASP A 103 -2.01 -26.25 -5.30
CA ASP A 103 -0.63 -25.78 -5.57
C ASP A 103 -0.51 -24.24 -5.68
N GLY A 104 -1.59 -23.53 -5.36
CA GLY A 104 -1.63 -22.08 -5.40
C GLY A 104 -1.35 -21.52 -6.79
N ARG A 105 -2.22 -21.77 -7.76
CA ARG A 105 -2.01 -21.45 -9.19
C ARG A 105 -1.71 -19.94 -9.40
N PRO A 106 -0.66 -19.58 -10.17
CA PRO A 106 -0.44 -18.18 -10.56
C PRO A 106 -1.62 -17.63 -11.37
N VAL A 107 -2.11 -16.46 -10.97
CA VAL A 107 -3.22 -15.74 -11.61
C VAL A 107 -2.65 -14.68 -12.54
N VAL A 108 -1.89 -13.73 -11.98
CA VAL A 108 -1.31 -12.61 -12.73
C VAL A 108 -0.09 -12.07 -12.01
N THR A 109 0.88 -11.57 -12.78
CA THR A 109 2.04 -10.84 -12.26
C THR A 109 2.02 -9.41 -12.80
N PHE A 110 2.23 -8.45 -11.90
CA PHE A 110 2.32 -7.02 -12.19
C PHE A 110 3.77 -6.58 -12.11
N ALA A 111 4.22 -5.78 -13.07
CA ALA A 111 5.41 -4.98 -12.89
C ALA A 111 5.09 -3.82 -11.92
N VAL A 112 5.94 -3.63 -10.92
CA VAL A 112 5.85 -2.50 -9.99
C VAL A 112 6.91 -1.48 -10.41
N PRO A 113 6.52 -0.31 -10.93
CA PRO A 113 7.46 0.76 -11.20
C PRO A 113 8.15 1.20 -9.91
N LEU A 114 9.40 1.67 -10.02
CA LEU A 114 10.08 2.27 -8.89
C LEU A 114 9.21 3.38 -8.29
N MET A 115 8.74 3.15 -7.06
CA MET A 115 8.02 4.17 -6.32
C MET A 115 9.06 5.09 -5.71
N ALA A 116 9.04 6.37 -6.09
CA ALA A 116 9.79 7.39 -5.38
C ALA A 116 9.31 7.38 -3.93
N VAL A 117 10.22 7.12 -3.00
CA VAL A 117 9.94 7.34 -1.58
C VAL A 117 9.97 8.86 -1.41
N PRO A 118 8.86 9.52 -1.03
CA PRO A 118 8.95 10.91 -0.61
C PRO A 118 9.97 10.94 0.54
N GLU A 119 11.08 11.64 0.36
CA GLU A 119 11.99 11.90 1.47
C GLU A 119 11.14 12.51 2.59
N ALA A 120 11.24 11.94 3.79
CA ALA A 120 10.64 12.59 4.95
C ALA A 120 11.26 13.98 5.02
N GLN A 121 10.46 15.02 4.75
CA GLN A 121 10.92 16.39 4.94
C GLN A 121 11.41 16.48 6.39
N PRO A 122 12.68 16.87 6.62
CA PRO A 122 13.14 17.12 7.97
C PRO A 122 12.18 18.12 8.59
N ASP A 123 11.70 17.82 9.80
CA ASP A 123 10.80 18.71 10.53
C ASP A 123 11.59 19.94 11.02
N PHE A 124 11.83 20.88 10.10
CA PHE A 124 12.58 22.11 10.36
C PHE A 124 11.84 23.05 11.33
N GLU A 125 10.54 22.84 11.58
CA GLU A 125 9.75 23.60 12.55
C GLU A 125 10.16 23.32 14.00
N ALA A 126 10.58 22.09 14.32
CA ALA A 126 11.03 21.73 15.67
C ALA A 126 12.43 22.31 15.98
N ALA A 127 13.29 22.43 14.97
CA ALA A 127 14.64 22.98 15.12
C ALA A 127 14.65 24.50 15.34
N GLY A 128 13.74 25.24 14.70
CA GLY A 128 13.63 26.70 14.84
C GLY A 128 13.13 27.18 16.22
N ARG A 129 12.33 26.36 16.93
CA ARG A 129 11.85 26.70 18.28
C ARG A 129 12.91 26.49 19.37
N ARG A 130 13.82 25.53 19.19
CA ARG A 130 14.95 25.32 20.13
C ARG A 130 16.02 26.40 20.04
N ALA A 131 16.26 26.97 18.85
CA ALA A 131 17.26 28.02 18.68
C ALA A 131 16.84 29.37 19.29
N LYS A 132 15.55 29.70 19.27
CA LYS A 132 15.03 30.95 19.87
C LYS A 132 14.96 30.92 21.40
N ALA A 133 14.95 29.74 22.03
CA ALA A 133 14.89 29.63 23.48
C ALA A 133 16.25 29.75 24.18
N ASN A 134 17.36 29.70 23.43
CA ASN A 134 18.73 29.78 23.98
C ASN A 134 19.44 31.11 23.67
N HIS A 135 18.72 32.11 23.16
CA HIS A 135 19.28 33.40 22.78
C HIS A 135 18.53 34.56 23.44
N ASP A 136 18.17 34.36 24.70
CA ASP A 136 17.76 35.45 25.58
C ASP A 136 18.32 35.14 26.97
N GLU A 137 18.88 36.15 27.62
CA GLU A 137 19.49 36.13 28.96
C GLU A 137 20.98 35.75 29.06
N SER A 138 21.81 36.82 29.09
CA SER A 138 23.08 37.01 29.83
C SER A 138 24.30 37.40 28.99
N TYR A 139 24.35 38.65 28.54
CA TYR A 139 25.62 39.38 28.33
C TYR A 139 25.37 40.91 28.37
N GLU A 140 24.78 41.40 29.46
CA GLU A 140 24.83 42.83 29.81
C GLU A 140 25.33 42.98 31.25
N ASP A 141 26.64 42.82 31.46
CA ASP A 141 27.40 43.54 32.49
C ASP A 141 28.88 43.24 32.31
N ASP A 142 29.68 44.20 31.83
CA ASP A 142 31.13 44.35 32.09
C ASP A 142 31.88 45.23 31.05
N LEU A 143 31.38 46.44 30.77
CA LEU A 143 32.21 47.47 30.13
C LEU A 143 32.08 48.84 30.83
N ARG A 144 32.34 48.84 32.14
CA ARG A 144 32.75 50.06 32.85
C ARG A 144 34.22 50.36 32.50
N ARG A 145 34.47 51.34 31.63
CA ARG A 145 35.82 51.90 31.39
C ARG A 145 36.10 53.02 32.39
N PRO A 146 37.28 53.08 33.04
CA PRO A 146 37.78 54.30 33.64
C PRO A 146 38.63 55.08 32.63
N ALA A 147 38.51 56.41 32.65
CA ALA A 147 39.55 57.36 32.27
C ALA A 147 39.38 58.59 33.16
#